data_AF-A0A3B0VJH1-F1
#
_entry.id   AF-A0A3B0VJH1-F1
#
_cell.length_a   1.000
_cell.length_b   1.000
_cell.length_c   1.000
_cell.angle_alpha   90.00
_cell.angle_beta   90.00
_cell.angle_gamma   90.00
#
_symmetry.space_group_name_H-M   'P 1'
#
loop_
_entity.id
_entity.type
_entity.pdbx_description
1 polymer ?
#
loop_
_entity_poly.entity_id
_entity_poly.type
_entity_poly.pdbx_seq_one_letter_code
_entity_poly.pdbx_strand_id
1 'polypeptide(L)'
;EYSGISFAMFFFAEFVNMFVSAGLAATFFLGGFLAPQIGIGVIDAAFNFIPGFIWFFLKTFMVIFLYMWFRWTFPRVRVDQLMYLEWKMLLPANLVLLMSSGFFLAMGWIL
;
A
#
# COMPACT_ATOMS: atom_id res chain seq x y z
N GLU A 1 8.04 20.39 25.52
CA GLU A 1 6.80 19.71 25.98
C GLU A 1 6.92 18.19 25.94
N TYR A 2 7.70 17.62 25.00
CA TYR A 2 8.16 16.24 25.08
C TYR A 2 9.65 16.17 25.46
N SER A 3 9.98 15.29 26.42
CA SER A 3 11.36 14.90 26.74
C SER A 3 11.96 14.08 25.59
N GLY A 4 13.28 14.10 25.42
CA GLY A 4 13.97 13.51 24.26
C GLY A 4 13.61 12.05 23.96
N ILE A 5 13.37 11.24 25.00
CA ILE A 5 12.93 9.83 24.82
C ILE A 5 11.50 9.77 24.30
N SER A 6 10.60 10.58 24.84
CA SER A 6 9.19 10.59 24.42
C SER A 6 9.03 11.14 23.01
N PHE A 7 9.87 12.09 22.60
CA PHE A 7 9.97 12.53 21.21
C PHE A 7 10.45 11.38 20.31
N ALA A 8 11.53 10.69 20.68
CA ALA A 8 12.05 9.56 19.90
C ALA A 8 11.00 8.45 19.71
N MET A 9 10.24 8.11 20.75
CA MET A 9 9.17 7.10 20.67
C MET A 9 8.03 7.54 19.75
N PHE A 10 7.67 8.83 19.74
CA PHE A 10 6.66 9.36 18.83
C PHE A 10 7.09 9.22 17.36
N PHE A 11 8.32 9.63 17.03
CA PHE A 11 8.85 9.47 15.66
C PHE A 11 8.97 8.01 15.27
N PHE A 12 9.45 7.17 16.18
CA PHE A 12 9.55 5.74 15.94
C PHE A 12 8.19 5.13 15.61
N ALA A 13 7.15 5.47 16.37
CA ALA A 13 5.79 5.01 16.12
C ALA A 13 5.26 5.47 14.74
N GLU A 14 5.55 6.71 14.33
CA GLU A 14 5.18 7.22 13.01
C GLU A 14 5.84 6.42 11.88
N PHE A 15 7.14 6.11 11.99
CA PHE A 15 7.86 5.29 11.02
C PHE A 15 7.39 3.84 11.00
N VAL A 16 7.07 3.26 12.15
CA VAL A 16 6.51 1.91 12.24
C VAL A 16 5.13 1.86 11.57
N ASN A 17 4.28 2.87 11.78
CA ASN A 17 2.97 2.92 11.13
C ASN A 17 3.10 3.03 9.59
N MET A 18 4.04 3.84 9.11
CA MET A 18 4.36 3.91 7.67
C MET A 18 4.83 2.55 7.13
N PHE A 19 5.66 1.83 7.88
CA PHE A 19 6.13 0.50 7.47
C PHE A 19 4.99 -0.54 7.45
N VAL A 20 4.14 -0.57 8.48
CA VAL A 20 3.00 -1.49 8.59
C VAL A 20 1.99 -1.24 7.49
N SER A 21 1.62 0.02 7.25
CA SER A 21 0.67 0.37 6.17
C SER A 21 1.20 0.02 4.77
N ALA A 22 2.50 0.23 4.52
CA ALA A 22 3.13 -0.21 3.27
C ALA A 22 3.17 -1.74 3.14
N GLY A 23 3.41 -2.46 4.24
CA GLY A 23 3.36 -3.91 4.28
C GLY A 23 1.97 -4.46 3.95
N LEU A 24 0.91 -3.86 4.53
CA LEU A 24 -0.48 -4.21 4.23
C LEU A 24 -0.85 -3.93 2.75
N ALA A 25 -0.38 -2.81 2.20
CA ALA A 25 -0.58 -2.51 0.79
C ALA A 25 0.12 -3.56 -0.11
N ALA A 26 1.36 -3.95 0.25
CA ALA A 26 2.10 -4.97 -0.48
C ALA A 26 1.42 -6.36 -0.40
N THR A 27 0.81 -6.72 0.74
CA THR A 27 0.07 -7.99 0.85
C THR A 27 -1.23 -7.98 0.08
N PHE A 28 -2.07 -6.96 0.24
CA PHE A 28 -3.41 -6.95 -0.36
C PHE A 28 -3.42 -6.67 -1.85
N PHE A 29 -2.53 -5.80 -2.35
CA PHE A 29 -2.56 -5.37 -3.75
C PHE A 29 -1.43 -5.95 -4.59
N LEU A 30 -0.25 -6.19 -4.01
CA LEU A 30 0.94 -6.62 -4.78
C LEU A 30 1.26 -8.12 -4.64
N GLY A 31 0.36 -8.92 -4.06
CA GLY A 31 0.50 -10.38 -3.95
C GLY A 31 1.49 -10.84 -2.87
N GLY A 32 1.84 -9.99 -1.90
CA GLY A 32 2.60 -10.36 -0.71
C GLY A 32 3.92 -11.08 -1.02
N PHE A 33 4.02 -12.34 -0.58
CA PHE A 33 5.19 -13.21 -0.71
C PHE A 33 5.38 -13.83 -2.09
N LEU A 34 4.42 -13.70 -3.01
CA LEU A 34 4.51 -14.29 -4.33
C LEU A 34 5.57 -13.58 -5.18
N ALA A 35 6.37 -14.35 -5.90
CA ALA A 35 7.26 -13.81 -6.92
C ALA A 35 6.42 -13.16 -8.04
N PRO A 36 6.88 -12.05 -8.64
CA PRO A 36 6.23 -11.51 -9.83
C PRO A 36 6.35 -12.52 -10.98
N GLN A 37 5.23 -13.01 -11.48
CA GLN A 37 5.18 -13.87 -12.66
C GLN A 37 4.95 -12.98 -13.90
N ILE A 38 5.97 -12.84 -14.75
CA ILE A 38 5.89 -12.04 -15.99
C ILE A 38 5.45 -12.90 -17.19
N GLY A 39 5.40 -14.23 -17.04
CA GLY A 39 4.95 -15.16 -18.09
C GLY A 39 6.06 -15.56 -19.07
N ILE A 40 7.31 -15.23 -18.74
CA ILE A 40 8.51 -15.66 -19.48
C ILE A 40 9.15 -16.77 -18.65
N GLY A 41 9.00 -18.02 -19.10
CA GLY A 41 9.31 -19.21 -18.28
C GLY A 41 10.73 -19.28 -17.71
N VAL A 42 11.72 -18.65 -18.36
CA VAL A 42 13.11 -18.60 -17.86
C VAL A 42 13.26 -17.62 -16.69
N ILE A 43 12.56 -16.48 -16.76
CA ILE A 43 12.62 -15.41 -15.74
C ILE A 43 11.80 -15.82 -14.52
N ASP A 44 10.64 -16.43 -14.76
CA ASP A 44 9.75 -16.93 -13.72
C ASP A 44 10.40 -18.03 -12.87
N ALA A 45 11.19 -18.92 -13.50
CA ALA A 45 11.96 -19.94 -12.79
C ALA A 45 13.08 -19.33 -11.93
N ALA A 46 13.76 -18.29 -12.43
CA ALA A 46 14.78 -17.57 -11.66
C ALA A 46 14.19 -16.79 -10.48
N PHE A 47 13.01 -16.18 -10.65
CA PHE A 47 12.32 -15.42 -9.59
C PHE A 47 11.72 -16.31 -8.50
N ASN A 48 11.28 -17.52 -8.86
CA ASN A 48 10.82 -18.53 -7.89
C ASN A 48 11.95 -19.13 -7.04
N PHE A 49 13.20 -19.05 -7.49
CA PHE A 49 14.36 -19.51 -6.70
C PHE A 49 14.64 -18.59 -5.51
N ILE A 50 14.26 -17.32 -5.60
CA ILE A 50 14.44 -16.34 -4.54
C ILE A 50 13.34 -16.54 -3.47
N PRO A 51 13.70 -16.63 -2.18
CA PRO A 51 12.71 -16.74 -1.10
C PRO A 51 11.66 -15.62 -1.15
N GLY A 52 10.38 -15.98 -1.04
CA GLY A 52 9.24 -15.05 -1.09
C GLY A 52 9.29 -13.89 -0.08
N PHE A 53 10.02 -14.07 1.03
CA PHE A 53 10.26 -13.03 2.02
C PHE A 53 11.04 -11.83 1.47
N ILE A 54 12.00 -12.08 0.58
CA ILE A 54 12.79 -11.03 -0.08
C ILE A 54 11.86 -10.21 -1.00
N TRP A 55 10.96 -10.88 -1.71
CA TRP A 55 9.96 -10.22 -2.56
C TRP A 55 8.99 -9.37 -1.76
N PHE A 56 8.54 -9.85 -0.60
CA PHE A 56 7.68 -9.07 0.28
C PHE A 56 8.37 -7.78 0.75
N PHE A 57 9.61 -7.86 1.22
CA PHE A 57 10.35 -6.68 1.64
C PHE A 57 10.65 -5.74 0.47
N LEU A 58 11.04 -6.25 -0.68
CA LEU A 58 11.29 -5.44 -1.88
C LEU A 58 10.05 -4.64 -2.27
N LYS A 59 8.88 -5.27 -2.33
CA LYS A 59 7.60 -4.60 -2.60
C LYS A 59 7.25 -3.58 -1.52
N THR A 60 7.46 -3.92 -0.25
CA THR A 60 7.22 -3.01 0.88
C THR A 60 8.11 -1.77 0.79
N PHE A 61 9.41 -1.93 0.54
CA PHE A 61 10.34 -0.82 0.35
C PHE A 61 10.00 0.02 -0.88
N MET A 62 9.50 -0.59 -1.95
CA MET A 62 9.01 0.14 -3.13
C MET A 62 7.82 1.03 -2.76
N VAL A 63 6.85 0.54 -1.97
CA VAL A 63 5.71 1.34 -1.50
C VAL A 63 6.17 2.46 -0.56
N ILE A 64 7.11 2.19 0.35
CA ILE A 64 7.69 3.22 1.22
C ILE A 64 8.42 4.29 0.39
N PHE A 65 9.16 3.88 -0.64
CA PHE A 65 9.82 4.80 -1.56
C PHE A 65 8.79 5.71 -2.25
N LEU A 66 7.67 5.14 -2.73
CA LEU A 66 6.57 5.93 -3.28
C LEU A 66 6.04 6.92 -2.23
N TYR A 67 5.75 6.50 -1.00
CA TYR A 67 5.30 7.41 0.07
C TYR A 67 6.27 8.57 0.31
N MET A 68 7.58 8.30 0.38
CA MET A 68 8.58 9.36 0.53
C MET A 68 8.63 10.28 -0.69
N TRP A 69 8.52 9.74 -1.90
CA TRP A 69 8.49 10.52 -3.12
C TRP A 69 7.25 11.43 -3.19
N PHE A 70 6.07 10.92 -2.85
CA PHE A 70 4.83 11.71 -2.75
C PHE A 70 4.99 12.86 -1.74
N ARG A 71 5.60 12.59 -0.58
CA ARG A 71 5.85 13.59 0.46
C ARG A 71 6.71 14.75 -0.02
N TRP A 72 7.66 14.52 -0.92
CA TRP A 72 8.52 15.57 -1.49
C TRP A 72 7.94 16.25 -2.73
N THR A 73 7.02 15.59 -3.44
CA THR A 73 6.47 16.11 -4.70
C THR A 73 5.30 17.06 -4.47
N PHE A 74 4.43 16.78 -3.50
CA PHE A 74 3.18 17.50 -3.33
C PHE A 74 3.26 18.63 -2.31
N PRO A 75 2.68 19.82 -2.61
CA PRO A 75 2.49 20.88 -1.62
C PRO A 75 1.59 20.41 -0.48
N ARG A 76 1.83 20.94 0.73
CA ARG A 76 1.02 20.62 1.92
C ARG A 76 -0.41 21.12 1.73
N VAL A 77 -1.38 20.21 1.73
CA VAL A 77 -2.82 20.52 1.65
C VAL A 77 -3.37 20.95 3.00
N ARG A 78 -4.40 21.81 3.00
CA ARG A 78 -5.10 22.21 4.23
C ARG A 78 -5.98 21.05 4.74
N VAL A 79 -6.13 20.97 6.07
CA VAL A 79 -6.99 19.96 6.73
C VAL A 79 -8.42 19.95 6.18
N ASP A 80 -9.01 21.13 5.90
CA ASP A 80 -10.36 21.21 5.34
C ASP A 80 -10.47 20.54 3.96
N GLN A 81 -9.42 20.68 3.14
CA GLN A 81 -9.36 20.08 1.80
C GLN A 81 -9.13 18.57 1.88
N LEU A 82 -8.33 18.11 2.86
CA LEU A 82 -8.13 16.70 3.14
C LEU A 82 -9.45 16.03 3.56
N MET A 83 -10.18 16.65 4.50
CA MET A 83 -11.46 16.12 4.96
C MET A 83 -12.50 16.12 3.84
N TYR A 84 -12.51 17.14 2.97
CA TYR A 84 -13.35 17.13 1.78
C TYR A 84 -13.03 15.94 0.86
N LEU A 85 -11.75 15.67 0.58
CA LEU A 85 -11.32 14.58 -0.29
C LEU A 85 -11.71 13.21 0.27
N GLU A 86 -11.47 12.98 1.56
CA GLU A 86 -11.81 11.71 2.22
C GLU A 86 -13.33 11.47 2.23
N TRP A 87 -14.11 12.47 2.67
CA TRP A 87 -15.54 12.27 2.90
C TRP A 87 -16.39 12.37 1.63
N LYS A 88 -16.04 13.27 0.70
CA LYS A 88 -16.89 13.52 -0.47
C LYS A 88 -16.42 12.82 -1.73
N MET A 89 -15.13 12.46 -1.83
CA MET A 89 -14.62 11.78 -3.02
C MET A 89 -14.28 10.31 -2.75
N LEU A 90 -13.46 10.03 -1.73
CA LEU A 90 -12.97 8.67 -1.49
C LEU A 90 -14.05 7.74 -0.94
N LEU A 91 -14.87 8.18 0.03
CA LEU A 91 -15.93 7.35 0.58
C LEU A 91 -16.96 6.91 -0.48
N PRO A 92 -17.56 7.81 -1.30
CA PRO A 92 -18.49 7.39 -2.34
C PRO A 92 -17.82 6.50 -3.40
N ALA A 93 -16.57 6.78 -3.78
CA ALA A 93 -15.84 5.97 -4.75
C ALA A 93 -15.64 4.52 -4.25
N ASN A 94 -15.28 4.34 -2.98
CA ASN A 94 -15.15 3.01 -2.38
C ASN A 94 -16.48 2.24 -2.33
N LEU A 95 -17.59 2.93 -2.04
CA LEU A 95 -18.91 2.30 -2.06
C LEU A 95 -19.30 1.82 -3.47
N VAL A 96 -19.03 2.63 -4.49
CA VAL A 96 -19.26 2.24 -5.90
C VAL A 96 -18.39 1.03 -6.28
N LEU A 97 -17.12 1.01 -5.88
CA LEU A 97 -16.22 -0.12 -6.13
C LEU A 97 -16.70 -1.41 -5.45
N LEU A 98 -17.19 -1.32 -4.22
CA LEU A 98 -17.74 -2.47 -3.50
C LEU A 98 -19.01 -3.00 -4.16
N MET A 99 -19.94 -2.11 -4.53
CA MET A 99 -21.17 -2.50 -5.22
C MET A 99 -20.88 -3.11 -6.59
N SER A 100 -19.95 -2.54 -7.36
CA SER A 100 -19.59 -3.07 -8.67
C SER A 100 -18.91 -4.43 -8.55
N SER A 101 -18.00 -4.61 -7.59
CA SER A 101 -17.34 -5.89 -7.32
C SER A 101 -18.36 -6.98 -6.96
N GLY A 102 -19.34 -6.67 -6.10
CA GLY A 102 -20.42 -7.59 -5.76
C GLY A 102 -21.31 -7.92 -6.96
N PHE A 103 -21.60 -6.95 -7.82
CA PHE A 103 -22.37 -7.16 -9.04
C PHE A 103 -21.64 -8.07 -10.05
N PHE A 104 -20.34 -7.87 -10.26
CA PHE A 104 -19.54 -8.74 -11.14
C PHE A 104 -19.47 -10.18 -10.63
N LEU A 105 -19.38 -10.36 -9.31
CA LEU A 105 -19.41 -11.67 -8.68
C LEU A 105 -20.78 -12.35 -8.88
N ALA A 106 -21.89 -11.62 -8.74
CA ALA A 106 -23.23 -12.15 -8.99
C ALA A 106 -23.47 -12.56 -10.45
N MET A 107 -22.84 -11.88 -11.41
CA MET A 107 -22.90 -12.24 -12.84
C MET A 107 -21.94 -13.39 -13.21
N GLY A 108 -21.13 -13.89 -12.27
CA GLY A 108 -20.18 -14.99 -12.51
C GLY A 108 -19.00 -14.62 -13.41
N TRP A 109 -18.69 -13.33 -13.54
CA TRP A 109 -17.58 -12.85 -14.38
C TRP A 109 -16.21 -13.00 -13.71
N ILE A 110 -16.17 -13.14 -12.38
CA ILE A 110 -14.96 -13.30 -11.57
C ILE A 110 -15.13 -14.55 -10.70
N LEU A 111 -14.18 -15.47 -10.80
CA LEU A 111 -14.02 -16.68 -9.98
C LEU A 111 -13.25 -16.37 -8.70
#